data_AF-A0A932Z9Z5-F1
#
_entry.id   AF-A0A932Z9Z5-F1
#
_cell.length_a   1.000
_cell.length_b   1.000
_cell.length_c   1.000
_cell.angle_alpha   90.00
_cell.angle_beta   90.00
_cell.angle_gamma   90.00
#
_symmetry.space_group_name_H-M   'P 1'
#
loop_
_entity.id
_entity.type
_entity.pdbx_description
1 polymer ?
#
loop_
_entity_poly.entity_id
_entity_poly.type
_entity_poly.pdbx_seq_one_letter_code
_entity_poly.pdbx_strand_id
1 'polypeptide(L)'
;MLRIANVGSSDYLIDLGSGDGRILITAARNYGARGLGVDLDPQLVKESLENARMAGVADRVSFQQRDLFDTKIGKATVVTLYLLPEVNLKLRPRLLAELRPGTRVVSHGFDLGEWQADLRMSVRGSGSEVFFWVVPAPVAGKWNARIITPAGPQVLEIEFTQKFQEIDGSARREGKLVHVRDARLDGDRISFVLIDDVDHLHRQHFEGRVNGKAIEGTVRGGGTAPRTQHSWRASLDATVNRMQD
;
A
#
# COMPACT_ATOMS: atom_id res chain seq x y z
N MET A 1 -1.95 -12.47 12.23
CA MET A 1 -2.02 -11.04 11.85
C MET A 1 -0.68 -10.31 11.98
N LEU A 2 -0.13 -10.11 13.18
CA LEU A 2 1.09 -9.27 13.35
C LEU A 2 2.31 -9.74 12.53
N ARG A 3 2.53 -11.06 12.45
CA ARG A 3 3.62 -11.64 11.65
C ARG A 3 3.48 -11.38 10.14
N ILE A 4 2.28 -11.58 9.57
CA ILE A 4 2.06 -11.39 8.12
C ILE A 4 2.19 -9.90 7.76
N ALA A 5 1.80 -9.00 8.66
CA ALA A 5 2.00 -7.57 8.51
C ALA A 5 3.43 -7.10 8.83
N ASN A 6 4.36 -8.01 9.15
CA ASN A 6 5.74 -7.71 9.52
C ASN A 6 5.84 -6.54 10.53
N VAL A 7 5.03 -6.60 11.60
CA VAL A 7 4.97 -5.54 12.61
C VAL A 7 6.30 -5.43 13.34
N GLY A 8 6.80 -4.21 13.54
CA GLY A 8 8.03 -3.95 14.28
C GLY A 8 7.98 -2.69 15.15
N SER A 9 9.10 -2.36 15.78
CA SER A 9 9.19 -1.24 16.74
C SER A 9 9.05 0.15 16.11
N SER A 10 9.26 0.25 14.79
CA SER A 10 9.01 1.46 14.01
C SER A 10 7.52 1.68 13.70
N ASP A 11 6.65 0.72 14.01
CA ASP A 11 5.25 0.78 13.62
C ASP A 11 4.36 1.54 14.60
N TYR A 12 3.43 2.28 14.01
CA TYR A 12 2.26 2.82 14.68
C TYR A 12 1.04 2.03 14.21
N LEU A 13 0.56 1.13 15.07
CA LEU A 13 -0.56 0.24 14.78
C LEU A 13 -1.88 0.88 15.24
N ILE A 14 -2.89 0.88 14.38
CA ILE A 14 -4.26 1.21 14.76
C ILE A 14 -5.12 -0.06 14.71
N ASP A 15 -5.76 -0.38 15.83
CA ASP A 15 -6.67 -1.52 15.96
C ASP A 15 -8.11 -1.01 16.00
N LEU A 16 -8.87 -1.26 14.93
CA LEU A 16 -10.25 -0.78 14.80
C LEU A 16 -11.21 -1.85 15.32
N GLY A 17 -11.91 -1.57 16.43
CA GLY A 17 -12.66 -2.56 17.19
C GLY A 17 -11.73 -3.37 18.09
N SER A 18 -10.99 -2.68 18.96
CA SER A 18 -9.86 -3.27 19.69
C SER A 18 -10.26 -4.26 20.79
N GLY A 19 -11.52 -4.27 21.24
CA GLY A 19 -12.01 -5.14 22.30
C GLY A 19 -11.17 -5.04 23.57
N ASP A 20 -10.72 -6.18 24.07
CA ASP A 20 -9.84 -6.31 25.25
C ASP A 20 -8.39 -5.81 25.03
N GLY A 21 -8.08 -5.31 23.83
CA GLY A 21 -6.79 -4.75 23.44
C GLY A 21 -5.73 -5.78 23.07
N ARG A 22 -6.06 -7.09 23.01
CA ARG A 22 -5.07 -8.17 22.87
C ARG A 22 -4.13 -8.01 21.67
N ILE A 23 -4.62 -7.50 20.53
CA ILE A 23 -3.81 -7.38 19.31
C ILE A 23 -2.76 -6.29 19.51
N LEU A 24 -3.19 -5.09 19.90
CA LEU A 24 -2.30 -3.96 20.11
C LEU A 24 -1.34 -4.16 21.30
N ILE A 25 -1.81 -4.77 22.39
CA ILE A 25 -0.95 -5.14 23.53
C ILE A 25 0.13 -6.13 23.09
N THR A 26 -0.25 -7.16 22.32
CA THR A 26 0.71 -8.13 21.77
C THR A 26 1.72 -7.46 20.83
N ALA A 27 1.27 -6.53 19.99
CA ALA A 27 2.13 -5.75 19.11
C ALA A 27 3.18 -4.95 19.89
N ALA A 28 2.75 -4.26 20.96
CA ALA A 28 3.66 -3.48 21.79
C ALA A 28 4.63 -4.36 22.58
N ARG A 29 4.12 -5.44 23.21
CA ARG A 29 4.90 -6.32 24.08
C ARG A 29 5.95 -7.12 23.30
N ASN A 30 5.56 -7.70 22.17
CA ASN A 30 6.39 -8.68 21.47
C ASN A 30 7.16 -8.09 20.28
N TYR A 31 6.68 -6.99 19.70
CA TYR A 31 7.28 -6.36 18.51
C TYR A 31 7.77 -4.94 18.78
N GLY A 32 7.46 -4.39 19.96
CA GLY A 32 7.87 -3.06 20.36
C GLY A 32 7.09 -1.92 19.71
N ALA A 33 6.01 -2.23 18.98
CA ALA A 33 5.19 -1.24 18.29
C ALA A 33 4.50 -0.27 19.27
N ARG A 34 4.07 0.87 18.74
CA ARG A 34 3.18 1.82 19.44
C ARG A 34 1.82 1.82 18.77
N GLY A 35 0.80 2.37 19.41
CA GLY A 35 -0.47 2.47 18.72
C GLY A 35 -1.68 2.95 19.49
N LEU A 36 -2.81 2.86 18.81
CA LEU A 36 -4.13 3.26 19.27
C LEU A 36 -5.13 2.14 18.99
N GLY A 37 -5.80 1.67 20.04
CA GLY A 37 -7.01 0.86 19.92
C GLY A 37 -8.24 1.73 20.09
N VAL A 38 -9.27 1.50 19.27
CA VAL A 38 -10.57 2.15 19.44
C VAL A 38 -11.67 1.11 19.53
N ASP A 39 -12.58 1.34 20.47
CA ASP A 39 -13.78 0.54 20.65
C ASP A 39 -14.96 1.44 21.03
N LEU A 40 -16.19 1.04 20.72
CA LEU A 40 -17.38 1.79 21.11
C LEU A 40 -17.79 1.50 22.56
N ASP A 41 -17.50 0.30 23.05
CA ASP A 41 -17.88 -0.13 24.39
C ASP A 41 -16.89 0.46 25.43
N PRO A 42 -17.36 1.36 26.32
CA PRO A 42 -16.49 1.95 27.35
C PRO A 42 -15.94 0.91 28.34
N GLN A 43 -16.63 -0.22 28.53
CA GLN A 43 -16.16 -1.29 29.41
C GLN A 43 -14.98 -2.04 28.79
N LEU A 44 -15.00 -2.30 27.48
CA LEU A 44 -13.85 -2.90 26.76
C LEU A 44 -12.65 -1.94 26.71
N VAL A 45 -12.90 -0.64 26.58
CA VAL A 45 -11.83 0.38 26.68
C VAL A 45 -11.20 0.38 28.08
N LYS A 46 -12.02 0.30 29.14
CA LYS A 46 -11.50 0.20 30.51
C LYS A 46 -10.69 -1.08 30.71
N GLU A 47 -11.19 -2.21 30.20
CA GLU A 47 -10.51 -3.50 30.28
C GLU A 47 -9.17 -3.49 29.54
N SER A 48 -9.13 -2.98 28.30
CA SER A 48 -7.91 -2.89 27.50
C SER A 48 -6.83 -2.00 28.13
N LEU A 49 -7.22 -0.91 28.79
CA LEU A 49 -6.30 -0.07 29.57
C LEU A 49 -5.68 -0.85 30.75
N GLU A 50 -6.48 -1.60 31.49
CA GLU A 50 -5.98 -2.42 32.61
C GLU A 50 -5.11 -3.58 32.10
N ASN A 51 -5.49 -4.23 31.00
CA ASN A 51 -4.70 -5.27 30.35
C ASN A 51 -3.33 -4.73 29.89
N ALA A 52 -3.29 -3.52 29.32
CA ALA A 52 -2.04 -2.88 28.92
C ALA A 52 -1.14 -2.54 30.11
N ARG A 53 -1.72 -2.11 31.23
CA ARG A 53 -1.02 -1.86 32.49
C ARG A 53 -0.43 -3.17 33.06
N MET A 54 -1.23 -4.23 33.14
CA MET A 54 -0.79 -5.56 33.60
C MET A 54 0.30 -6.15 32.70
N ALA A 55 0.22 -5.90 31.39
CA ALA A 55 1.22 -6.33 30.43
C ALA A 55 2.50 -5.46 30.41
N GLY A 56 2.52 -4.34 31.14
CA GLY A 56 3.66 -3.43 31.23
C GLY A 56 3.95 -2.63 29.95
N VAL A 57 2.91 -2.32 29.15
CA VAL A 57 3.04 -1.62 27.85
C VAL A 57 2.22 -0.34 27.74
N ALA A 58 1.67 0.14 28.86
CA ALA A 58 0.79 1.31 28.91
C ALA A 58 1.45 2.61 28.41
N ASP A 59 2.78 2.70 28.36
CA ASP A 59 3.54 3.83 27.80
C ASP A 59 3.59 3.83 26.25
N ARG A 60 3.26 2.70 25.62
CA ARG A 60 3.34 2.50 24.17
C ARG A 60 1.99 2.51 23.47
N VAL A 61 0.93 2.15 24.18
CA VAL A 61 -0.41 1.96 23.62
C VAL A 61 -1.42 2.86 24.30
N SER A 62 -2.45 3.24 23.55
CA SER A 62 -3.59 3.99 24.06
C SER A 62 -4.88 3.32 23.60
N PHE A 63 -5.92 3.44 24.41
CA PHE A 63 -7.26 2.96 24.07
C PHE A 63 -8.25 4.10 24.26
N GLN A 64 -9.17 4.26 23.31
CA GLN A 64 -10.13 5.36 23.30
C GLN A 64 -11.52 4.83 22.98
N GLN A 65 -12.52 5.30 23.73
CA GLN A 65 -13.91 5.10 23.35
C GLN A 65 -14.21 5.97 22.14
N ARG A 66 -14.35 5.36 20.96
CA ARG A 66 -14.58 6.08 19.71
C ARG A 66 -15.18 5.16 18.65
N ASP A 67 -16.01 5.73 17.80
CA ASP A 67 -16.41 5.08 16.55
C ASP A 67 -15.19 4.93 15.62
N LEU A 68 -14.95 3.70 15.16
CA LEU A 68 -13.93 3.43 14.15
C LEU A 68 -14.17 4.24 12.85
N PHE A 69 -15.41 4.58 12.51
CA PHE A 69 -15.77 5.37 11.34
C PHE A 69 -15.41 6.86 11.47
N ASP A 70 -15.19 7.35 12.70
CA ASP A 70 -14.77 8.73 12.98
C ASP A 70 -13.30 8.82 13.42
N THR A 71 -12.63 7.68 13.54
CA THR A 71 -11.23 7.62 13.96
C THR A 71 -10.30 8.03 12.84
N LYS A 72 -9.45 9.03 13.06
CA LYS A 72 -8.42 9.45 12.10
C LYS A 72 -7.34 8.39 11.97
N ILE A 73 -7.19 7.79 10.78
CA ILE A 73 -6.29 6.64 10.58
C ILE A 73 -5.00 6.96 9.83
N GLY A 74 -4.86 8.13 9.19
CA GLY A 74 -3.73 8.44 8.30
C GLY A 74 -2.32 8.51 8.93
N LYS A 75 -2.19 8.30 10.25
CA LYS A 75 -0.89 8.11 10.94
C LYS A 75 -0.48 6.65 11.07
N ALA A 76 -1.38 5.70 10.80
CA ALA A 76 -1.09 4.28 10.92
C ALA A 76 -0.04 3.85 9.89
N THR A 77 0.89 2.99 10.31
CA THR A 77 1.73 2.21 9.41
C THR A 77 1.22 0.77 9.26
N VAL A 78 0.37 0.34 10.21
CA VAL A 78 -0.36 -0.94 10.21
C VAL A 78 -1.78 -0.69 10.74
N VAL A 79 -2.79 -1.28 10.09
CA VAL A 79 -4.17 -1.35 10.58
C VAL A 79 -4.57 -2.80 10.77
N THR A 80 -5.13 -3.14 11.93
CA THR A 80 -5.70 -4.46 12.21
C THR A 80 -7.22 -4.39 12.27
N LEU A 81 -7.87 -5.39 11.66
CA LEU A 81 -9.32 -5.53 11.61
C LEU A 81 -9.71 -6.93 12.11
N TYR A 82 -10.62 -7.00 13.06
CA TYR A 82 -11.35 -8.23 13.37
C TYR A 82 -12.81 -7.87 13.63
N LEU A 83 -13.52 -7.64 12.54
CA LEU A 83 -14.85 -7.03 12.51
C LEU A 83 -15.86 -7.96 11.81
N LEU A 84 -16.89 -7.37 11.18
CA LEU A 84 -17.89 -8.05 10.34
C LEU A 84 -17.69 -7.68 8.86
N PRO A 85 -18.15 -8.51 7.90
CA PRO A 85 -17.98 -8.25 6.47
C PRO A 85 -18.45 -6.86 6.03
N GLU A 86 -19.65 -6.45 6.43
CA GLU A 86 -20.25 -5.17 6.07
C GLU A 86 -19.49 -3.97 6.64
N VAL A 87 -18.88 -4.13 7.82
CA VAL A 87 -18.07 -3.10 8.46
C VAL A 87 -16.76 -2.93 7.70
N ASN A 88 -16.11 -4.04 7.32
CA ASN A 88 -14.91 -4.04 6.48
C ASN A 88 -15.16 -3.32 5.14
N LEU A 89 -16.27 -3.65 4.46
CA LEU A 89 -16.62 -3.02 3.18
C LEU A 89 -16.89 -1.53 3.33
N LYS A 90 -17.55 -1.10 4.42
CA LYS A 90 -17.78 0.31 4.72
C LYS A 90 -16.49 1.06 5.08
N LEU A 91 -15.49 0.39 5.65
CA LEU A 91 -14.17 0.96 5.95
C LEU A 91 -13.28 1.10 4.72
N ARG A 92 -13.38 0.20 3.74
CA ARG A 92 -12.49 0.13 2.57
C ARG A 92 -12.23 1.48 1.88
N PRO A 93 -13.23 2.33 1.56
CA PRO A 93 -12.98 3.63 0.94
C PRO A 93 -12.10 4.52 1.80
N ARG A 94 -12.28 4.52 3.13
CA ARG A 94 -11.45 5.30 4.06
C ARG A 94 -10.04 4.76 4.16
N LEU A 95 -9.87 3.44 4.17
CA LEU A 95 -8.53 2.81 4.17
C LEU A 95 -7.71 3.27 2.96
N LEU A 96 -8.33 3.34 1.78
CA LEU A 96 -7.67 3.77 0.54
C LEU A 96 -7.46 5.30 0.48
N ALA A 97 -8.36 6.09 1.05
CA ALA A 97 -8.31 7.55 0.97
C ALA A 97 -7.41 8.20 2.03
N GLU A 98 -7.35 7.63 3.24
CA GLU A 98 -6.68 8.26 4.39
C GLU A 98 -5.30 7.68 4.70
N LEU A 99 -5.07 6.40 4.40
CA LEU A 99 -3.80 5.75 4.69
C LEU A 99 -2.75 6.09 3.64
N ARG A 100 -1.50 6.18 4.08
CA ARG A 100 -0.38 6.44 3.17
C ARG A 100 -0.10 5.19 2.33
N PRO A 101 0.36 5.34 1.08
CA PRO A 101 0.87 4.22 0.32
C PRO A 101 1.94 3.45 1.10
N GLY A 102 1.88 2.12 1.05
CA GLY A 102 2.75 1.24 1.84
C GLY A 102 2.22 0.92 3.26
N THR A 103 1.13 1.55 3.70
CA THR A 103 0.45 1.15 4.94
C THR A 103 -0.08 -0.28 4.79
N ARG A 104 0.14 -1.12 5.80
CA ARG A 104 -0.29 -2.52 5.78
C ARG A 104 -1.64 -2.65 6.47
N VAL A 105 -2.57 -3.33 5.85
CA VAL A 105 -3.87 -3.67 6.44
C VAL A 105 -3.92 -5.18 6.62
N VAL A 106 -4.35 -5.64 7.79
CA VAL A 106 -4.53 -7.06 8.07
C VAL A 106 -5.89 -7.30 8.69
N SER A 107 -6.64 -8.25 8.14
CA SER A 107 -7.98 -8.60 8.59
C SER A 107 -8.05 -10.07 8.99
N HIS A 108 -8.75 -10.36 10.09
CA HIS A 108 -9.06 -11.72 10.51
C HIS A 108 -10.51 -12.07 10.17
N GLY A 109 -10.71 -13.20 9.47
CA GLY A 109 -12.01 -13.77 9.13
C GLY A 109 -12.63 -13.25 7.83
N PHE A 110 -12.55 -11.95 7.56
CA PHE A 110 -13.28 -11.34 6.43
C PHE A 110 -12.39 -10.48 5.53
N ASP A 111 -12.70 -10.46 4.24
CA ASP A 111 -11.96 -9.72 3.21
C ASP A 111 -12.40 -8.24 3.09
N LEU A 112 -11.95 -7.57 2.02
CA LEU A 112 -12.33 -6.21 1.62
C LEU A 112 -13.01 -6.22 0.24
N GLY A 113 -13.75 -7.28 -0.09
CA GLY A 113 -14.51 -7.46 -1.32
C GLY A 113 -13.63 -7.41 -2.56
N GLU A 114 -13.96 -6.52 -3.51
CA GLU A 114 -13.20 -6.38 -4.76
C GLU A 114 -11.72 -6.01 -4.58
N TRP A 115 -11.30 -5.47 -3.44
CA TRP A 115 -9.89 -5.22 -3.18
C TRP A 115 -9.24 -6.55 -2.77
N GLN A 116 -8.67 -7.23 -3.76
CA GLN A 116 -8.04 -8.54 -3.56
C GLN A 116 -6.86 -8.43 -2.60
N ALA A 117 -6.72 -9.42 -1.72
CA ALA A 117 -5.63 -9.49 -0.76
C ALA A 117 -4.31 -9.82 -1.46
N ASP A 118 -3.24 -9.12 -1.08
CA ASP A 118 -1.90 -9.42 -1.56
C ASP A 118 -1.42 -10.77 -1.03
N LEU A 119 -1.85 -11.13 0.19
CA LEU A 119 -1.64 -12.43 0.79
C LEU A 119 -2.86 -12.91 1.57
N ARG A 120 -3.13 -14.22 1.50
CA ARG A 120 -4.14 -14.93 2.29
C ARG A 120 -3.48 -16.10 2.99
N MET A 121 -3.74 -16.26 4.28
CA MET A 121 -3.20 -17.36 5.09
C MET A 121 -4.28 -18.00 5.95
N SER A 122 -4.35 -19.33 5.95
CA SER A 122 -5.18 -20.08 6.90
C SER A 122 -4.46 -20.22 8.24
N VAL A 123 -5.17 -19.99 9.34
CA VAL A 123 -4.68 -20.18 10.70
C VAL A 123 -4.90 -21.64 11.10
N ARG A 124 -3.79 -22.37 11.25
CA ARG A 124 -3.82 -23.79 11.62
C ARG A 124 -4.55 -23.97 12.95
N GLY A 125 -5.53 -24.87 12.97
CA GLY A 125 -6.27 -25.26 14.17
C GLY A 125 -7.53 -24.43 14.47
N SER A 126 -7.69 -23.23 13.91
CA SER A 126 -8.93 -22.44 14.07
C SER A 126 -9.84 -22.48 12.84
N GLY A 127 -9.30 -22.85 11.68
CA GLY A 127 -10.02 -22.77 10.40
C GLY A 127 -10.26 -21.33 9.92
N SER A 128 -9.79 -20.34 10.67
CA SER A 128 -9.94 -18.92 10.34
C SER A 128 -8.91 -18.48 9.30
N GLU A 129 -9.25 -17.44 8.55
CA GLU A 129 -8.36 -16.86 7.54
C GLU A 129 -7.84 -15.50 7.98
N VAL A 130 -6.63 -15.19 7.53
CA VAL A 130 -6.03 -13.87 7.68
C VAL A 130 -5.71 -13.35 6.30
N PHE A 131 -6.19 -12.14 6.02
CA PHE A 131 -5.99 -11.43 4.77
C PHE A 131 -5.05 -10.26 5.01
N PHE A 132 -4.20 -9.96 4.04
CA PHE A 132 -3.20 -8.90 4.10
C PHE A 132 -3.18 -8.09 2.81
N TRP A 133 -3.09 -6.77 2.98
CA TRP A 133 -2.99 -5.82 1.89
C TRP A 133 -1.93 -4.76 2.19
N VAL A 134 -1.36 -4.21 1.14
CA VAL A 134 -0.57 -2.98 1.15
C VAL A 134 -1.35 -1.91 0.41
N VAL A 135 -1.60 -0.77 1.07
CA VAL A 135 -2.32 0.36 0.46
C VAL A 135 -1.50 0.86 -0.75
N PRO A 136 -2.03 0.79 -1.98
CA PRO A 136 -1.30 1.17 -3.18
C PRO A 136 -1.26 2.69 -3.36
N ALA A 137 -0.19 3.22 -3.98
CA ALA A 137 -0.15 4.60 -4.40
C ALA A 137 -1.11 4.87 -5.57
N PRO A 138 -1.78 6.02 -5.62
CA PRO A 138 -2.54 6.41 -6.80
C PRO A 138 -1.59 6.70 -7.96
N VAL A 139 -1.70 5.94 -9.05
CA VAL A 139 -0.88 6.06 -10.25
C VAL A 139 -1.69 6.20 -11.54
N ALA A 140 -3.01 6.04 -11.49
CA ALA A 140 -3.88 6.26 -12.64
C ALA A 140 -3.66 7.63 -13.29
N GLY A 141 -3.68 7.65 -14.63
CA GLY A 141 -3.57 8.86 -15.44
C GLY A 141 -2.30 8.90 -16.29
N LYS A 142 -2.08 10.06 -16.92
CA LYS A 142 -0.97 10.30 -17.85
C LYS A 142 0.24 10.89 -17.14
N TRP A 143 1.41 10.39 -17.46
CA TRP A 143 2.68 10.73 -16.84
C TRP A 143 3.67 11.15 -17.92
N ASN A 144 4.30 12.30 -17.72
CA ASN A 144 5.41 12.77 -18.54
C ASN A 144 6.71 12.28 -17.91
N ALA A 145 7.34 11.28 -18.52
CA ALA A 145 8.56 10.63 -18.03
C ALA A 145 9.80 11.06 -18.82
N ARG A 146 10.94 11.09 -18.15
CA ARG A 146 12.27 11.41 -18.71
C ARG A 146 13.30 10.43 -18.21
N ILE A 147 14.03 9.78 -19.11
CA ILE A 147 15.22 8.98 -18.79
C ILE A 147 16.44 9.86 -19.00
N ILE A 148 17.34 9.88 -18.02
CA ILE A 148 18.58 10.66 -18.07
C ILE A 148 19.72 9.77 -18.57
N THR A 149 20.15 9.98 -19.82
CA THR A 149 21.26 9.25 -20.44
C THR A 149 22.44 10.17 -20.76
N PRO A 150 23.67 9.65 -20.93
CA PRO A 150 24.81 10.45 -21.39
C PRO A 150 24.61 11.11 -22.76
N ALA A 151 23.78 10.51 -23.62
CA ALA A 151 23.43 11.05 -24.95
C ALA A 151 22.35 12.15 -24.89
N GLY A 152 21.75 12.39 -23.72
CA GLY A 152 20.68 13.36 -23.53
C GLY A 152 19.42 12.74 -22.90
N PRO A 153 18.45 13.57 -22.48
CA PRO A 153 17.19 13.10 -21.91
C PRO A 153 16.29 12.48 -22.99
N GLN A 154 15.78 11.28 -22.73
CA GLN A 154 14.76 10.63 -23.56
C GLN A 154 13.38 10.84 -22.93
N VAL A 155 12.41 11.33 -23.70
CA VAL A 155 11.06 11.65 -23.21
C VAL A 155 10.08 10.52 -23.54
N LEU A 156 9.18 10.25 -22.60
CA LEU A 156 8.16 9.21 -22.67
C LEU A 156 6.84 9.77 -22.13
N GLU A 157 5.74 9.44 -22.78
CA GLU A 157 4.41 9.60 -22.21
C GLU A 157 3.94 8.23 -21.75
N ILE A 158 3.49 8.09 -20.51
CA ILE A 158 3.00 6.82 -19.95
C ILE A 158 1.61 7.04 -19.40
N GLU A 159 0.64 6.22 -19.81
CA GLU A 159 -0.72 6.26 -19.29
C GLU A 159 -0.98 4.98 -18.51
N PHE A 160 -1.32 5.11 -17.23
CA PHE A 160 -1.69 3.99 -16.38
C PHE A 160 -3.20 3.96 -16.12
N THR A 161 -3.78 2.78 -16.19
CA THR A 161 -5.06 2.46 -15.57
C THR A 161 -4.80 1.74 -14.25
N GLN A 162 -5.71 1.88 -13.29
CA GLN A 162 -5.53 1.32 -11.96
C GLN A 162 -6.86 0.83 -11.39
N LYS A 163 -6.84 -0.38 -10.83
CA LYS A 163 -7.84 -0.89 -9.90
C LYS A 163 -7.11 -1.40 -8.66
N PHE A 164 -7.13 -0.61 -7.59
CA PHE A 164 -6.36 -0.88 -6.36
C PHE A 164 -4.85 -1.04 -6.67
N GLN A 165 -4.25 -2.19 -6.38
CA GLN A 165 -2.85 -2.50 -6.68
C GLN A 165 -2.64 -3.05 -8.10
N GLU A 166 -3.70 -3.40 -8.81
CA GLU A 166 -3.62 -3.85 -10.20
C GLU A 166 -3.48 -2.64 -11.11
N ILE A 167 -2.41 -2.62 -11.90
CA ILE A 167 -2.12 -1.56 -12.85
C ILE A 167 -1.86 -2.14 -14.23
N ASP A 168 -2.33 -1.42 -15.25
CA ASP A 168 -2.01 -1.67 -16.65
C ASP A 168 -1.65 -0.32 -17.28
N GLY A 169 -1.13 -0.32 -18.50
CA GLY A 169 -0.84 0.92 -19.17
C GLY A 169 -0.31 0.79 -20.59
N SER A 170 -0.05 1.96 -21.17
CA SER A 170 0.63 2.08 -22.45
C SER A 170 1.64 3.23 -22.38
N ALA A 171 2.64 3.18 -23.23
CA ALA A 171 3.62 4.26 -23.33
C ALA A 171 3.76 4.73 -24.77
N ARG A 172 4.16 5.98 -24.95
CA ARG A 172 4.56 6.54 -26.24
C ARG A 172 5.96 7.12 -26.16
N ARG A 173 6.76 6.82 -27.18
CA ARG A 173 8.10 7.39 -27.39
C ARG A 173 8.12 8.07 -28.74
N GLU A 174 8.31 9.38 -28.76
CA GLU A 174 8.31 10.16 -30.02
C GLU A 174 7.04 9.90 -30.86
N GLY A 175 5.88 9.74 -30.20
CA GLY A 175 4.61 9.42 -30.84
C GLY A 175 4.38 7.96 -31.21
N LYS A 176 5.41 7.09 -31.15
CA LYS A 176 5.28 5.65 -31.40
C LYS A 176 4.80 4.92 -30.15
N LEU A 177 3.86 4.00 -30.31
CA LEU A 177 3.35 3.16 -29.23
C LEU A 177 4.44 2.19 -28.74
N VAL A 178 4.48 2.00 -27.43
CA VAL A 178 5.33 1.04 -26.72
C VAL A 178 4.47 0.38 -25.65
N HIS A 179 4.55 -0.94 -25.51
CA HIS A 179 3.72 -1.65 -24.54
C HIS A 179 4.34 -1.65 -23.15
N VAL A 180 3.52 -1.33 -22.14
CA VAL A 180 3.81 -1.60 -20.73
C VAL A 180 3.46 -3.05 -20.46
N ARG A 181 4.38 -3.80 -19.86
CA ARG A 181 4.23 -5.21 -19.47
C ARG A 181 4.72 -5.41 -18.05
N ASP A 182 4.30 -6.50 -17.43
CA ASP A 182 4.71 -6.90 -16.07
C ASP A 182 4.61 -5.76 -15.05
N ALA A 183 3.57 -4.92 -15.19
CA ALA A 183 3.36 -3.80 -14.32
C ALA A 183 2.97 -4.29 -12.92
N ARG A 184 3.64 -3.75 -11.89
CA ARG A 184 3.40 -4.09 -10.49
C ARG A 184 3.42 -2.82 -9.66
N LEU A 185 2.51 -2.78 -8.69
CA LEU A 185 2.40 -1.73 -7.70
C LEU A 185 2.33 -2.37 -6.31
N ASP A 186 3.28 -2.02 -5.45
CA ASP A 186 3.36 -2.50 -4.08
C ASP A 186 3.64 -1.31 -3.15
N GLY A 187 2.57 -0.80 -2.54
CA GLY A 187 2.62 0.44 -1.80
C GLY A 187 2.96 1.61 -2.71
N ASP A 188 4.07 2.28 -2.40
CA ASP A 188 4.65 3.35 -3.21
C ASP A 188 5.61 2.85 -4.29
N ARG A 189 5.93 1.55 -4.35
CA ARG A 189 6.88 1.01 -5.32
C ARG A 189 6.15 0.60 -6.59
N ILE A 190 6.64 1.09 -7.72
CA ILE A 190 6.14 0.74 -9.05
C ILE A 190 7.26 0.12 -9.87
N SER A 191 6.93 -0.94 -10.61
CA SER A 191 7.84 -1.52 -11.61
C SER A 191 7.08 -1.94 -12.85
N PHE A 192 7.70 -1.84 -14.02
CA PHE A 192 7.13 -2.30 -15.28
C PHE A 192 8.23 -2.48 -16.33
N VAL A 193 7.88 -3.16 -17.42
CA VAL A 193 8.76 -3.36 -18.58
C VAL A 193 8.18 -2.63 -19.77
N LEU A 194 9.00 -1.83 -20.45
CA LEU A 194 8.69 -1.35 -21.79
C LEU A 194 9.30 -2.29 -22.83
N ILE A 195 8.48 -2.71 -23.78
CA ILE A 195 8.88 -3.52 -24.95
C ILE A 195 8.58 -2.73 -26.21
N ASP A 196 9.61 -2.48 -27.02
CA ASP A 196 9.46 -1.89 -28.34
C ASP A 196 8.87 -2.92 -29.33
N ASP A 197 7.86 -2.51 -30.09
CA ASP A 197 7.16 -3.36 -31.05
C ASP A 197 7.99 -3.67 -32.30
N VAL A 198 9.00 -2.85 -32.60
CA VAL A 198 9.76 -2.98 -33.85
C VAL A 198 10.84 -4.07 -33.77
N ASP A 199 11.42 -4.28 -32.59
CA ASP A 199 12.58 -5.16 -32.43
C ASP A 199 12.36 -6.25 -31.37
N HIS A 200 11.43 -6.08 -30.42
CA HIS A 200 11.15 -6.98 -29.28
C HIS A 200 12.37 -7.39 -28.39
N LEU A 201 13.59 -7.11 -28.83
CA LEU A 201 14.88 -7.36 -28.17
C LEU A 201 15.24 -6.25 -27.18
N HIS A 202 14.72 -5.04 -27.39
CA HIS A 202 14.94 -3.89 -26.52
C HIS A 202 13.92 -3.84 -25.38
N ARG A 203 14.22 -4.58 -24.30
CA ARG A 203 13.47 -4.53 -23.04
C ARG A 203 14.08 -3.52 -22.08
N GLN A 204 13.26 -2.64 -21.53
CA GLN A 204 13.66 -1.70 -20.50
C GLN A 204 12.85 -1.94 -19.23
N HIS A 205 13.54 -2.31 -18.15
CA HIS A 205 12.96 -2.54 -16.84
C HIS A 205 12.99 -1.24 -16.06
N PHE A 206 11.81 -0.73 -15.73
CA PHE A 206 11.63 0.44 -14.89
C PHE A 206 11.31 0.00 -13.46
N GLU A 207 11.97 0.65 -12.51
CA GLU A 207 11.65 0.60 -11.10
C GLU A 207 11.60 2.02 -10.58
N GLY A 208 10.67 2.33 -9.68
CA GLY A 208 10.57 3.65 -9.07
C GLY A 208 9.71 3.68 -7.82
N ARG A 209 9.70 4.86 -7.19
CA ARG A 209 8.83 5.18 -6.05
C ARG A 209 7.93 6.34 -6.41
N VAL A 210 6.64 6.17 -6.12
CA VAL A 210 5.59 7.16 -6.28
C VAL A 210 5.56 8.06 -5.06
N ASN A 211 5.63 9.36 -5.27
CA ASN A 211 5.48 10.37 -4.22
C ASN A 211 4.52 11.46 -4.71
N GLY A 212 3.24 11.29 -4.39
CA GLY A 212 2.18 12.16 -4.87
C GLY A 212 2.11 12.17 -6.40
N LYS A 213 2.44 13.31 -7.02
CA LYS A 213 2.40 13.51 -8.48
C LYS A 213 3.75 13.28 -9.17
N ALA A 214 4.72 12.69 -8.47
CA ALA A 214 6.04 12.39 -9.02
C ALA A 214 6.37 10.90 -8.87
N ILE A 215 7.10 10.37 -9.84
CA ILE A 215 7.75 9.05 -9.74
C ILE A 215 9.23 9.26 -10.00
N GLU A 216 10.08 8.68 -9.17
CA GLU A 216 11.53 8.69 -9.38
C GLU A 216 12.10 7.28 -9.24
N GLY A 217 13.09 6.95 -10.05
CA GLY A 217 13.75 5.67 -9.95
C GLY A 217 14.79 5.40 -11.00
N THR A 218 14.94 4.12 -11.35
CA THR A 218 15.97 3.65 -12.28
C THR A 218 15.37 2.81 -13.39
N VAL A 219 15.92 2.95 -14.58
CA VAL A 219 15.63 2.10 -15.73
C VAL A 219 16.89 1.33 -16.11
N ARG A 220 16.73 0.04 -16.40
CA ARG A 220 17.80 -0.83 -16.90
C ARG A 220 17.39 -1.39 -18.26
N GLY A 221 18.28 -1.34 -19.24
CA GLY A 221 18.03 -1.92 -20.55
C GLY A 221 19.32 -2.14 -21.34
N GLY A 222 19.22 -2.92 -22.42
CA GLY A 222 20.30 -3.19 -23.36
C GLY A 222 20.32 -4.65 -23.80
N GLY A 223 20.57 -4.88 -25.10
CA GLY A 223 20.99 -6.18 -25.63
C GLY A 223 22.32 -6.65 -25.04
N THR A 224 23.11 -7.43 -25.80
CA THR A 224 24.33 -8.17 -25.37
C THR A 224 25.47 -7.38 -24.69
N ALA A 225 25.32 -6.08 -24.42
CA ALA A 225 26.26 -5.22 -23.70
C ALA A 225 25.97 -5.19 -22.17
N PRO A 226 26.94 -4.79 -21.31
CA PRO A 226 26.71 -4.72 -19.87
C PRO A 226 25.51 -3.82 -19.54
N ARG A 227 24.59 -4.34 -18.72
CA ARG A 227 23.34 -3.67 -18.28
C ARG A 227 23.60 -2.24 -17.83
N THR A 228 23.36 -1.26 -18.69
CA THR A 228 23.43 0.15 -18.34
C THR A 228 22.20 0.54 -17.54
N GLN A 229 22.43 1.15 -16.38
CA GLN A 229 21.39 1.68 -15.51
C GLN A 229 21.35 3.21 -15.64
N HIS A 230 20.16 3.76 -15.87
CA HIS A 230 19.91 5.20 -15.95
C HIS A 230 18.87 5.61 -14.91
N SER A 231 18.93 6.86 -14.46
CA SER A 231 17.86 7.45 -13.65
C SER A 231 16.69 7.85 -14.55
N TRP A 232 15.47 7.72 -14.05
CA TRP A 232 14.29 8.29 -14.69
C TRP A 232 13.41 9.01 -13.67
N ARG A 233 12.63 9.96 -14.16
CA ARG A 233 11.63 10.69 -13.38
C ARG A 233 10.37 10.84 -14.20
N ALA A 234 9.22 10.89 -13.55
CA ALA A 234 7.96 11.21 -14.19
C ALA A 234 7.12 12.15 -13.34
N SER A 235 6.32 12.97 -14.00
CA SER A 235 5.34 13.86 -13.37
C SER A 235 3.95 13.62 -13.95
N LEU A 236 2.94 13.49 -13.08
CA LEU A 236 1.55 13.33 -13.48
C LEU A 236 1.08 14.59 -14.23
N ASP A 237 0.50 14.39 -15.41
CA ASP A 237 -0.09 15.45 -16.22
C ASP A 237 -1.39 15.93 -15.57
N ALA A 238 -1.37 17.14 -15.01
CA ALA A 238 -2.50 17.73 -14.31
C ALA A 238 -3.62 18.21 -15.26
N THR A 239 -3.42 18.19 -16.58
CA THR A 239 -4.40 18.73 -17.54
C THR A 239 -5.53 17.77 -17.89
N VAL A 240 -5.44 16.49 -17.50
CA VAL A 240 -6.34 15.42 -17.97
C VAL A 240 -7.39 14.99 -16.93
N ASN A 241 -7.33 15.51 -15.69
CA ASN A 241 -8.20 15.06 -14.59
C ASN A 241 -9.56 15.79 -14.48
N ARG A 242 -10.10 16.33 -15.58
CA ARG A 242 -11.47 16.91 -15.62
C ARG A 242 -12.46 16.06 -16.43
N MET A 243 -12.49 14.74 -16.26
CA MET A 243 -13.62 13.93 -16.73
C MET A 243 -13.71 12.66 -15.91
N GLN A 244 -14.38 12.73 -14.76
CA GLN A 244 -15.14 11.68 -14.07
C GLN A 244 -15.30 12.09 -12.60
N ASP A 245 -16.22 13.02 -12.36
CA ASP A 245 -17.00 13.10 -11.12
C ASP A 245 -18.38 12.47 -11.42
#